data_AF-A0AAN8Y5T3-F1
#
_entry.id   AF-A0AAN8Y5T3-F1
#
_cell.length_a   1.000
_cell.length_b   1.000
_cell.length_c   1.000
_cell.angle_alpha   90.00
_cell.angle_beta   90.00
_cell.angle_gamma   90.00
#
_symmetry.space_group_name_H-M   'P 1'
#
loop_
_entity.id
_entity.type
_entity.pdbx_description
1 polymer ?
#
loop_
_entity_poly.entity_id
_entity_poly.type
_entity_poly.pdbx_seq_one_letter_code
_entity_poly.pdbx_strand_id
1 'polypeptide(L)'
;MITFSWLNLLFEVGVKMPIDRDEVPDLEFRDSANFLSNSFDKSLKYVKERGGTRSPSIYKAIYLFGRKKAAINTIFAVMVQDHLMLVHTLLTTL
;
A
#
# COMPACT_ATOMS: atom_id res chain seq x y z
N MET A 1 -10.33 15.09 -5.85
CA MET A 1 -8.91 14.68 -5.96
C MET A 1 -8.41 14.46 -4.55
N ILE A 2 -7.88 13.28 -4.22
CA ILE A 2 -7.23 13.05 -2.92
C ILE A 2 -5.80 13.59 -3.04
N THR A 3 -5.41 14.52 -2.17
CA THR A 3 -4.08 15.15 -2.17
C THR A 3 -3.36 14.86 -0.85
N PHE A 4 -2.02 14.87 -0.88
CA PHE A 4 -1.21 14.70 0.33
C PHE A 4 -1.05 16.00 1.12
N SER A 5 -2.13 16.79 1.26
CA SER A 5 -2.07 18.13 1.87
C SER A 5 -1.61 18.13 3.32
N TRP A 6 -1.78 17.00 4.02
CA TRP A 6 -1.28 16.82 5.39
C TRP A 6 0.25 16.87 5.49
N LEU A 7 0.99 16.53 4.41
CA LEU A 7 2.46 16.64 4.37
C LEU A 7 2.94 18.10 4.36
N ASN A 8 2.10 19.04 3.91
CA ASN A 8 2.50 20.46 3.83
C ASN A 8 2.90 21.02 5.20
N LEU A 9 2.25 20.57 6.27
CA LEU A 9 2.56 20.95 7.64
C LEU A 9 3.97 20.51 8.05
N LEU A 10 4.34 19.26 7.70
CA LEU A 10 5.69 18.74 7.96
C LEU A 10 6.75 19.50 7.15
N PHE A 11 6.44 19.89 5.92
CA PHE A 11 7.36 20.70 5.10
C PHE A 11 7.54 22.13 5.65
N GLU A 12 6.46 22.75 6.13
CA GLU A 12 6.53 24.10 6.69
C GLU A 12 7.35 24.16 7.99
N VAL A 13 7.26 23.12 8.82
CA VAL A 13 8.09 22.99 10.02
C VAL A 13 9.52 22.63 9.64
N GLY A 14 9.69 21.61 8.82
CA GLY A 14 10.99 21.05 8.43
C GLY A 14 11.89 22.01 7.64
N VAL A 15 11.33 23.01 6.95
CA VAL A 15 12.15 24.05 6.27
C VAL A 15 12.72 25.07 7.25
N LYS A 16 12.07 25.26 8.41
CA LYS A 16 12.47 26.25 9.43
C LYS A 16 13.41 25.63 10.46
N MET A 17 13.21 24.37 10.81
CA MET A 17 13.98 23.67 11.83
C MET A 17 13.99 22.15 11.61
N PRO A 18 14.97 21.41 12.19
CA PRO A 18 14.91 19.96 12.22
C PRO A 18 13.64 19.48 12.91
N ILE A 19 12.97 18.49 12.31
CA ILE A 19 11.72 17.92 12.84
C ILE A 19 12.04 17.08 14.07
N ASP A 20 11.37 17.37 15.19
CA ASP A 20 11.48 16.56 16.40
C ASP A 20 10.70 15.25 16.23
N ARG A 21 11.08 14.21 16.96
CA ARG A 21 10.33 12.94 16.97
C ARG A 21 8.88 13.13 17.41
N ASP A 22 8.63 14.07 18.32
CA ASP A 22 7.29 14.35 18.83
C ASP A 22 6.40 15.04 17.79
N GLU A 23 6.98 15.58 16.71
CA GLU A 23 6.27 16.21 15.60
C GLU A 23 5.91 15.21 14.49
N VAL A 24 6.46 13.99 14.53
CA VAL A 24 6.15 12.94 13.57
C VAL A 24 4.83 12.29 13.97
N PRO A 25 3.81 12.26 13.09
CA PRO A 25 2.54 11.65 13.41
C PRO A 25 2.68 10.15 13.67
N ASP A 26 1.87 9.67 14.62
CA ASP A 26 1.82 8.25 14.95
C ASP A 26 1.41 7.38 13.77
N LEU A 27 1.93 6.16 13.76
CA LEU A 27 1.62 5.17 12.76
C LEU A 27 0.13 4.75 12.85
N GLU A 28 -0.52 4.55 11.71
CA GLU A 28 -1.86 3.96 11.69
C GLU A 28 -1.84 2.59 12.41
N PHE A 29 -2.75 2.40 13.36
CA PHE A 29 -3.02 1.15 14.06
C PHE A 29 -3.04 -0.06 13.13
N ARG A 30 -3.69 0.02 11.95
CA ARG A 30 -3.77 -1.10 11.01
C ARG A 30 -2.45 -1.43 10.31
N ASP A 31 -1.50 -0.51 10.31
CA ASP A 31 -0.16 -0.74 9.78
C ASP A 31 0.84 -1.09 10.90
N SER A 32 0.38 -1.16 12.16
CA SER A 32 1.21 -1.59 13.30
C SER A 32 1.68 -3.03 13.16
N ALA A 33 2.86 -3.32 13.70
CA ALA A 33 3.44 -4.66 13.70
C ALA A 33 2.51 -5.70 14.35
N ASN A 34 1.84 -5.32 15.45
CA ASN A 34 0.92 -6.21 16.16
C ASN A 34 -0.33 -6.54 15.33
N PHE A 35 -0.89 -5.55 14.64
CA PHE A 35 -2.05 -5.79 13.77
C PHE A 35 -1.68 -6.62 12.54
N LEU A 36 -0.54 -6.31 11.91
CA LEU A 36 -0.06 -6.99 10.71
C LEU A 36 0.32 -8.44 11.00
N SER A 37 1.05 -8.72 12.09
CA SER A 37 1.43 -10.08 12.48
C SER A 37 0.20 -10.95 12.74
N ASN A 38 -0.75 -10.48 13.55
CA ASN A 38 -1.99 -11.19 13.85
C ASN A 38 -2.83 -11.43 12.58
N SER A 39 -2.87 -10.46 11.67
CA SER A 39 -3.61 -10.61 10.40
C SER A 39 -2.92 -11.57 9.43
N PHE A 40 -1.58 -11.59 9.41
CA PHE A 40 -0.80 -12.53 8.62
C PHE A 40 -0.91 -13.97 9.14
N ASP A 41 -0.91 -14.16 10.46
CA ASP A 41 -1.11 -15.46 11.11
C ASP A 41 -2.44 -16.11 10.71
N LYS A 42 -3.50 -15.32 10.56
CA LYS A 42 -4.79 -15.80 10.03
C LYS A 42 -4.65 -16.32 8.59
N SER A 43 -3.85 -15.65 7.77
CA SER A 43 -3.57 -16.09 6.38
C SER A 43 -2.77 -17.39 6.37
N LEU A 44 -1.79 -17.52 7.26
CA LEU A 44 -0.98 -18.73 7.42
C LEU A 44 -1.84 -19.91 7.90
N LYS A 45 -2.68 -19.69 8.91
CA LYS A 45 -3.63 -20.68 9.43
C LYS A 45 -4.58 -21.16 8.33
N TYR A 46 -5.15 -20.24 7.56
CA TYR A 46 -6.02 -20.57 6.43
C TYR A 46 -5.32 -21.43 5.37
N VAL A 47 -4.07 -21.11 5.01
CA VAL A 47 -3.29 -21.92 4.06
C VAL A 47 -3.01 -23.32 4.61
N LYS A 48 -2.71 -23.43 5.90
CA LYS A 48 -2.46 -24.71 6.58
C LYS A 48 -3.72 -25.60 6.61
N GLU A 49 -4.87 -25.03 6.94
CA GLU A 49 -6.14 -25.76 7.05
C GLU A 49 -6.70 -26.21 5.69
N ARG A 50 -6.64 -25.34 4.66
CA ARG A 50 -7.10 -25.71 3.31
C ARG A 50 -6.10 -26.52 2.50
N GLY A 51 -4.82 -26.48 2.88
CA GLY A 51 -3.74 -27.04 2.07
C GLY A 51 -3.66 -28.55 2.11
N GLY A 52 -4.14 -29.22 3.18
CA GLY A 52 -4.01 -30.67 3.38
C GLY A 52 -2.57 -31.20 3.30
N THR A 53 -1.59 -30.31 3.18
CA THR A 53 -0.21 -30.60 2.81
C THR A 53 0.67 -30.51 4.04
N ARG A 54 1.63 -31.42 4.13
CA ARG A 54 2.58 -31.54 5.25
C ARG A 54 3.49 -30.31 5.40
N SER A 55 3.55 -29.46 4.36
CA SER A 55 4.34 -28.22 4.31
C SER A 55 3.50 -27.06 3.73
N PRO A 56 2.82 -26.26 4.57
CA PRO A 56 2.11 -25.07 4.12
C PRO A 56 3.08 -24.05 3.48
N SER A 57 2.76 -23.57 2.28
CA SER A 57 3.61 -22.61 1.55
C SER A 57 3.42 -21.19 2.07
N ILE A 58 4.50 -20.60 2.60
CA ILE A 58 4.55 -19.21 3.05
C ILE A 58 4.26 -18.22 1.91
N TYR A 59 4.68 -18.51 0.68
CA TYR A 59 4.39 -17.68 -0.49
C TYR A 59 2.90 -17.55 -0.77
N LYS A 60 2.13 -18.63 -0.55
CA LYS A 60 0.68 -18.60 -0.71
C LYS A 60 0.01 -17.72 0.35
N ALA A 61 0.53 -17.72 1.58
CA ALA A 61 0.05 -16.83 2.64
C ALA A 61 0.35 -15.36 2.33
N ILE A 62 1.57 -15.05 1.87
CA ILE A 62 1.97 -13.70 1.43
C ILE A 62 1.07 -13.20 0.30
N TYR A 63 0.83 -14.03 -0.72
CA TYR A 63 -0.06 -13.69 -1.83
C TYR A 63 -1.49 -13.37 -1.32
N LEU A 64 -2.07 -14.25 -0.49
CA LEU A 64 -3.42 -14.06 0.03
C LEU A 64 -3.54 -12.79 0.90
N PHE A 65 -2.51 -12.48 1.68
CA PHE A 65 -2.46 -11.31 2.54
C PHE A 65 -2.38 -10.00 1.73
N GLY A 66 -1.53 -9.96 0.70
CA GLY A 66 -1.27 -8.74 -0.08
C GLY A 66 -2.20 -8.49 -1.27
N ARG A 67 -2.87 -9.52 -1.82
CA ARG A 67 -3.55 -9.44 -3.12
C ARG A 67 -4.57 -8.32 -3.27
N LYS A 68 -5.32 -7.98 -2.21
CA LYS A 68 -6.36 -6.94 -2.30
C LYS A 68 -5.72 -5.56 -2.51
N LYS A 69 -4.67 -5.24 -1.75
CA LYS A 69 -3.92 -3.98 -1.91
C LYS A 69 -3.24 -3.93 -3.29
N ALA A 70 -2.64 -5.05 -3.73
CA ALA A 70 -2.01 -5.16 -5.04
C ALA A 70 -3.01 -4.94 -6.19
N ALA A 71 -4.17 -5.60 -6.16
CA ALA A 71 -5.20 -5.46 -7.20
C ALA A 71 -5.72 -4.02 -7.31
N ILE A 72 -5.98 -3.37 -6.18
CA ILE A 72 -6.41 -1.96 -6.16
C ILE A 72 -5.31 -1.07 -6.78
N ASN A 73 -4.06 -1.25 -6.38
CA ASN A 73 -2.94 -0.48 -6.91
C ASN A 73 -2.76 -0.69 -8.43
N THR A 74 -2.92 -1.92 -8.92
CA THR A 74 -2.89 -2.23 -10.36
C THR A 74 -4.02 -1.53 -11.11
N ILE A 75 -5.24 -1.51 -10.57
CA ILE A 75 -6.38 -0.81 -11.19
C ILE A 75 -6.08 0.69 -11.33
N PHE A 76 -5.58 1.32 -10.26
CA PHE A 76 -5.19 2.73 -10.33
C PHE A 76 -4.08 2.97 -11.36
N ALA A 77 -3.08 2.10 -11.44
CA ALA A 77 -1.99 2.22 -12.41
C ALA A 77 -2.50 2.16 -13.85
N VAL A 78 -3.40 1.23 -14.17
CA VAL A 78 -4.00 1.12 -15.51
C VAL A 78 -4.80 2.37 -15.86
N MET A 79 -5.65 2.85 -14.95
CA MET A 79 -6.47 4.05 -15.17
C MET A 79 -5.62 5.31 -15.42
N VAL A 80 -4.50 5.45 -14.70
CA VAL A 80 -3.57 6.57 -14.89
C VAL A 80 -2.79 6.42 -16.21
N GLN A 81 -2.37 5.21 -16.56
CA GLN A 81 -1.60 4.93 -17.78
C GLN A 81 -2.43 5.17 -19.05
N ASP A 82 -3.70 4.75 -19.07
CA ASP A 82 -4.60 4.93 -20.22
C ASP A 82 -4.86 6.42 -20.50
N HIS A 83 -4.98 7.23 -19.45
CA HIS A 83 -5.16 8.67 -19.57
C HIS A 83 -3.90 9.36 -20.16
N LEU A 84 -2.70 8.84 -19.89
CA LEU A 84 -1.45 9.37 -20.43
C LEU A 84 -1.26 9.00 -21.92
N MET A 85 -1.66 7.79 -22.32
CA MET A 85 -1.61 7.36 -23.74
C MET A 85 -2.58 8.14 -24.63
N LEU A 86 -3.78 8.46 -24.15
CA LEU A 86 -4.77 9.26 -24.91
C LEU A 86 -4.28 10.69 -25.14
N VAL A 87 -3.70 11.33 -24.12
CA VAL A 87 -3.14 12.68 -24.24
C VAL A 87 -1.95 12.70 -25.20
N HIS A 88 -1.05 11.72 -25.11
CA HIS A 88 0.09 11.61 -26.04
C HIS A 88 -0.36 11.36 -27.49
N THR A 89 -1.39 10.54 -27.71
CA THR A 89 -1.94 10.26 -29.05
C THR A 89 -2.61 11.48 -29.66
N LEU A 90 -3.37 12.24 -28.87
CA LEU A 90 -3.98 13.51 -29.31
C LEU A 90 -2.93 14.57 -29.61
N LEU A 91 -1.84 14.66 -28.84
CA LEU A 91 -0.75 15.62 -29.08
C LEU A 91 0.08 15.30 -30.33
N THR A 92 0.10 14.04 -30.77
CA THR A 92 0.87 13.58 -31.94
C THR A 92 0.03 13.52 -33.21
N THR A 93 -1.29 13.68 -33.13
CA THR A 93 -2.23 13.72 -34.27
C THR A 93 -2.78 15.12 -34.57
N LEU A 94 -2.38 16.14 -33.78
CA LEU A 94 -2.68 17.56 -33.98
C LEU A 94 -1.47 18.32 -34.56
#